data_AF-A0A7C7GYY4-F1
#
_entry.id   AF-A0A7C7GYY4-F1
#
_cell.length_a   1.000
_cell.length_b   1.000
_cell.length_c   1.000
_cell.angle_alpha   90.00
_cell.angle_beta   90.00
_cell.angle_gamma   90.00
#
_symmetry.space_group_name_H-M   'P 1'
#
loop_
_entity.id
_entity.type
_entity.pdbx_description
1 polymer ?
#
loop_
_entity_poly.entity_id
_entity_poly.type
_entity_poly.pdbx_seq_one_letter_code
_entity_poly.pdbx_strand_id
1 'polypeptide(L)'
;MELRILGSHNMESRDTRFETHLIDGILALDAGGLTRSLTFEEQENIQAIILTHPHFDHIRDLLPFGLTMRDSGVTVDVYGIKDTLDFVAEKLMEGSLYPPFLEFPSPETPIYSMQEIEPLKDFQVLDYTVKAVPVPHAMPAA
;
A
#
# COMPACT_ATOMS: atom_id res chain seq x y z
N MET A 1 10.39 -16.40 2.54
CA MET A 1 9.93 -15.79 1.29
C MET A 1 8.97 -16.71 0.57
N GLU A 2 7.71 -16.59 0.96
CA GLU A 2 6.52 -17.03 0.25
C GLU A 2 5.92 -15.81 -0.47
N LEU A 3 5.53 -15.99 -1.73
CA LEU A 3 4.82 -14.98 -2.52
C LEU A 3 3.39 -15.49 -2.75
N ARG A 4 2.40 -14.68 -2.37
CA ARG A 4 0.98 -14.94 -2.60
C ARG A 4 0.40 -13.87 -3.50
N ILE A 5 -0.11 -14.29 -4.66
CA ILE A 5 -0.76 -13.39 -5.62
C ILE A 5 -2.21 -13.20 -5.19
N LEU A 6 -2.56 -12.00 -4.73
CA LEU A 6 -3.92 -11.68 -4.28
C LEU A 6 -4.78 -11.16 -5.44
N GLY A 7 -4.17 -10.34 -6.31
CA GLY A 7 -4.76 -9.92 -7.57
C GLY A 7 -3.68 -9.52 -8.58
N SER A 8 -4.02 -9.63 -9.86
CA SER A 8 -3.08 -9.50 -10.98
C SER A 8 -3.78 -8.92 -12.22
N HIS A 9 -4.74 -8.02 -12.01
CA HIS A 9 -5.59 -7.46 -13.05
C HIS A 9 -5.82 -5.97 -12.83
N ASN A 10 -5.94 -5.22 -13.92
CA ASN A 10 -6.42 -3.83 -13.91
C ASN A 10 -7.95 -3.70 -13.88
N MET A 11 -8.67 -4.83 -13.87
CA MET A 11 -10.13 -4.90 -13.84
C MET A 11 -10.59 -5.85 -12.75
N GLU A 12 -11.62 -5.45 -12.01
CA GLU A 12 -12.20 -6.27 -10.96
C GLU A 12 -13.49 -6.95 -11.44
N SER A 13 -13.67 -8.21 -11.04
CA SER A 13 -14.90 -8.96 -11.24
C SER A 13 -15.19 -9.81 -10.00
N ARG A 14 -16.16 -10.72 -10.08
CA ARG A 14 -16.36 -11.70 -9.00
C ARG A 14 -15.09 -12.54 -8.75
N ASP A 15 -14.37 -12.86 -9.83
CA ASP A 15 -13.33 -13.88 -9.83
C ASP A 15 -11.93 -13.28 -10.13
N THR A 16 -11.84 -11.98 -10.43
CA THR A 16 -10.59 -11.21 -10.62
C THR A 16 -10.49 -10.07 -9.61
N ARG A 17 -9.26 -9.67 -9.29
CA ARG A 17 -8.95 -8.62 -8.31
C ARG A 17 -7.83 -7.72 -8.82
N PHE A 18 -7.87 -6.49 -8.35
CA PHE A 18 -6.85 -5.46 -8.58
C PHE A 18 -5.46 -5.86 -8.10
N GLU A 19 -4.43 -5.23 -8.66
CA GLU A 19 -3.02 -5.60 -8.44
C GLU A 19 -2.67 -5.57 -6.95
N THR A 20 -2.27 -6.71 -6.41
CA THR A 20 -1.74 -6.84 -5.04
C THR A 20 -1.00 -8.16 -4.92
N HIS A 21 0.25 -8.10 -4.47
CA HIS A 21 1.03 -9.28 -4.08
C HIS A 21 1.40 -9.20 -2.60
N LEU A 22 1.41 -10.33 -1.92
CA LEU A 22 1.75 -10.42 -0.49
C LEU A 22 2.98 -11.30 -0.30
N ILE A 23 3.98 -10.78 0.40
CA ILE A 23 5.23 -11.46 0.71
C ILE A 23 5.24 -11.81 2.20
N ASP A 24 5.44 -13.10 2.50
CA ASP A 24 5.51 -13.68 3.84
C ASP A 24 4.36 -13.28 4.78
N GLY A 25 3.21 -12.87 4.23
CA GLY A 25 2.03 -12.44 4.99
C GLY A 25 2.10 -11.04 5.61
N ILE A 26 3.21 -10.32 5.44
CA ILE A 26 3.51 -9.09 6.20
C ILE A 26 3.82 -7.86 5.33
N LEU A 27 4.26 -8.07 4.09
CA LEU A 27 4.63 -7.01 3.14
C LEU A 27 3.78 -7.10 1.89
N ALA A 28 3.01 -6.06 1.59
CA ALA A 28 2.25 -5.96 0.34
C ALA A 28 3.02 -5.18 -0.73
N LEU A 29 2.97 -5.66 -1.97
CA LEU A 29 3.30 -4.87 -3.17
C LEU A 29 1.99 -4.45 -3.82
N ASP A 30 1.79 -3.15 -3.90
CA ASP A 30 0.52 -2.49 -4.18
C ASP A 30 -0.60 -2.89 -3.21
N ALA A 31 -1.71 -2.16 -3.28
CA ALA A 31 -2.88 -2.32 -2.43
C ALA A 31 -4.16 -2.09 -3.23
N GLY A 32 -4.27 -2.70 -4.41
CA GLY A 32 -5.48 -2.65 -5.23
C GLY A 32 -6.62 -3.54 -4.72
N GLY A 33 -6.31 -4.76 -4.28
CA GLY A 33 -7.27 -5.82 -3.96
C GLY A 33 -7.03 -6.51 -2.61
N LEU A 34 -6.36 -5.84 -1.69
CA LEU A 34 -5.91 -6.37 -0.40
C LEU A 34 -7.08 -6.82 0.50
N THR A 35 -8.08 -5.97 0.74
CA THR A 35 -9.18 -6.20 1.70
C THR A 35 -10.16 -7.29 1.27
N ARG A 36 -10.34 -7.47 -0.04
CA ARG A 36 -11.20 -8.53 -0.59
C ARG A 36 -10.50 -9.88 -0.70
N SER A 37 -9.18 -9.90 -0.56
CA SER A 37 -8.37 -11.11 -0.71
C SER A 37 -8.00 -11.77 0.61
N LEU A 38 -8.10 -11.03 1.70
CA LEU A 38 -7.60 -11.41 3.02
C LEU A 38 -8.70 -11.39 4.07
N THR A 39 -8.62 -12.31 5.03
CA THR A 39 -9.40 -12.19 6.26
C THR A 39 -8.93 -10.99 7.09
N PHE A 40 -9.74 -10.50 8.04
CA PHE A 40 -9.31 -9.39 8.90
C PHE A 40 -8.06 -9.74 9.72
N GLU A 41 -7.96 -10.96 10.23
CA GLU A 41 -6.77 -11.45 10.94
C GLU A 41 -5.51 -11.42 10.03
N GLU A 42 -5.64 -11.79 8.76
CA GLU A 42 -4.54 -11.67 7.80
C GLU A 42 -4.19 -10.21 7.49
N GLN A 43 -5.18 -9.32 7.41
CA GLN A 43 -4.96 -7.89 7.19
C GLN A 43 -4.18 -7.26 8.34
N GLU A 44 -4.49 -7.61 9.59
CA GLU A 44 -3.80 -7.11 10.79
C GLU A 44 -2.31 -7.50 10.86
N ASN A 45 -1.88 -8.53 10.10
CA ASN A 45 -0.47 -8.93 10.04
C ASN A 45 0.38 -8.06 9.10
N ILE A 46 -0.25 -7.25 8.25
CA ILE A 46 0.45 -6.42 7.26
C ILE A 46 1.09 -5.25 7.99
N GLN A 47 2.41 -5.13 7.82
CA GLN A 47 3.24 -4.12 8.47
C GLN A 47 3.73 -3.06 7.49
N ALA A 48 3.88 -3.42 6.22
CA ALA A 48 4.37 -2.50 5.19
C ALA A 48 3.69 -2.74 3.84
N ILE A 49 3.59 -1.66 3.07
CA ILE A 49 3.08 -1.64 1.69
C ILE A 49 4.10 -0.90 0.83
N ILE A 50 4.46 -1.44 -0.33
CA ILE A 50 5.26 -0.73 -1.34
C ILE A 50 4.34 -0.46 -2.53
N LEU A 51 4.16 0.81 -2.88
CA LEU A 51 3.37 1.24 -4.03
C LEU A 51 4.26 1.44 -5.25
N THR A 52 3.87 0.84 -6.37
CA THR A 52 4.57 0.98 -7.64
C THR A 52 4.24 2.31 -8.30
N HIS A 53 2.96 2.69 -8.33
CA HIS A 53 2.45 3.92 -8.93
C HIS A 53 1.02 4.24 -8.45
N PRO A 54 0.48 5.45 -8.69
CA PRO A 54 -0.74 5.90 -8.03
C PRO A 54 -2.03 5.62 -8.82
N HIS A 55 -2.04 4.67 -9.77
CA HIS A 55 -3.31 4.31 -10.40
C HIS A 55 -4.25 3.63 -9.41
N PHE A 56 -5.56 3.84 -9.61
CA PHE A 56 -6.58 3.44 -8.64
C PHE A 56 -6.59 1.93 -8.37
N ASP A 57 -6.38 1.10 -9.40
CA ASP A 57 -6.25 -0.34 -9.31
C ASP A 57 -4.99 -0.82 -8.57
N HIS A 58 -4.10 0.09 -8.15
CA HIS A 58 -2.94 -0.22 -7.30
C HIS A 58 -3.09 0.35 -5.87
N ILE A 59 -4.01 1.29 -5.63
CA ILE A 59 -4.08 2.03 -4.36
C ILE A 59 -5.46 1.99 -3.69
N ARG A 60 -6.49 1.46 -4.38
CA ARG A 60 -7.89 1.52 -3.91
C ARG A 60 -8.06 1.06 -2.47
N ASP A 61 -7.48 -0.09 -2.14
CA ASP A 61 -7.73 -0.76 -0.89
C ASP A 61 -6.99 -0.11 0.28
N LEU A 62 -6.12 0.89 0.06
CA LEU A 62 -5.55 1.71 1.15
C LEU A 62 -6.65 2.34 2.02
N LEU A 63 -7.78 2.73 1.45
CA LEU A 63 -8.88 3.33 2.23
C LEU A 63 -9.63 2.32 3.12
N PRO A 64 -10.22 1.23 2.59
CA PRO A 64 -10.89 0.23 3.43
C PRO A 64 -9.93 -0.55 4.33
N PHE A 65 -8.66 -0.75 3.91
CA PHE A 65 -7.65 -1.35 4.78
C PHE A 65 -7.35 -0.45 5.97
N GLY A 66 -7.27 0.87 5.77
CA GLY A 66 -7.02 1.81 6.86
C GLY A 66 -8.11 1.79 7.93
N LEU A 67 -9.37 1.55 7.54
CA LEU A 67 -10.46 1.32 8.51
C LEU A 67 -10.30 0.02 9.29
N THR A 68 -9.84 -1.05 8.65
CA THR A 68 -9.57 -2.34 9.32
C THR A 68 -8.50 -2.17 10.37
N MET A 69 -7.45 -1.40 10.06
CA MET A 69 -6.33 -1.15 10.97
C MET A 69 -6.64 -0.17 12.11
N ARG A 70 -7.82 0.47 12.13
CA ARG A 70 -8.16 1.54 13.08
C ARG A 70 -7.84 1.20 14.53
N ASP A 71 -8.21 0.00 14.96
CA ASP A 71 -8.14 -0.42 16.35
C ASP A 71 -6.90 -1.31 16.63
N SER A 72 -6.03 -1.50 15.64
CA SER A 72 -4.84 -2.35 15.74
C SER A 72 -3.74 -1.76 16.62
N GLY A 73 -3.69 -0.42 16.73
CA GLY A 73 -2.58 0.29 17.38
C GLY A 73 -1.25 0.19 16.62
N VAL A 74 -1.26 -0.29 15.39
CA VAL A 74 -0.10 -0.47 14.52
C VAL A 74 -0.16 0.56 13.38
N THR A 75 0.94 1.27 13.17
CA THR A 75 1.14 2.09 11.98
C THR A 75 1.74 1.24 10.88
N VAL A 76 1.14 1.28 9.69
CA VAL A 76 1.64 0.59 8.50
C VAL A 76 2.52 1.55 7.69
N ASP A 77 3.76 1.15 7.42
CA ASP A 77 4.66 1.93 6.58
C ASP A 77 4.28 1.77 5.10
N VAL A 78 4.13 2.89 4.39
CA VAL A 78 3.78 2.94 2.96
C VAL A 78 4.95 3.54 2.20
N TYR A 79 5.64 2.72 1.43
CA TYR A 79 6.80 3.09 0.63
C TYR A 79 6.39 3.40 -0.80
N GLY A 80 7.08 4.35 -1.42
CA GLY A 80 6.88 4.70 -2.82
C GLY A 80 7.80 5.83 -3.24
N ILE A 81 8.00 5.98 -4.55
CA ILE A 81 8.71 7.16 -5.07
C ILE A 81 7.91 8.41 -4.74
N LYS A 82 8.62 9.54 -4.62
CA LYS A 82 8.02 10.83 -4.24
C LYS A 82 6.72 11.15 -4.99
N ASP A 83 6.75 11.05 -6.32
CA ASP A 83 5.59 11.37 -7.16
C ASP A 83 4.34 10.52 -6.82
N THR A 84 4.55 9.25 -6.46
CA THR A 84 3.47 8.33 -6.08
C THR A 84 2.91 8.70 -4.71
N LEU A 85 3.79 8.91 -3.72
CA LEU A 85 3.37 9.24 -2.36
C LEU A 85 2.68 10.60 -2.28
N ASP A 86 3.21 11.62 -2.97
CA ASP A 86 2.60 12.95 -3.04
C ASP A 86 1.19 12.86 -3.63
N PHE A 87 1.01 12.11 -4.73
CA PHE A 87 -0.29 11.93 -5.36
C PHE A 87 -1.28 11.21 -4.43
N VAL A 88 -0.85 10.13 -3.78
CA VAL A 88 -1.70 9.36 -2.86
C VAL A 88 -2.10 10.22 -1.66
N ALA A 89 -1.16 10.96 -1.08
CA ALA A 89 -1.42 11.86 0.04
C ALA A 89 -2.44 12.94 -0.36
N GLU A 90 -2.23 13.62 -1.49
CA GLU A 90 -3.08 14.73 -1.92
C GLU A 90 -4.47 14.28 -2.42
N LYS A 91 -4.54 13.17 -3.18
CA LYS A 91 -5.77 12.79 -3.90
C LYS A 91 -6.58 11.70 -3.22
N LEU A 92 -5.94 10.84 -2.42
CA LEU A 92 -6.62 9.72 -1.77
C LEU A 92 -6.73 9.91 -0.25
N MET A 93 -5.69 10.44 0.40
CA MET A 93 -5.59 10.47 1.87
C MET A 93 -5.81 11.83 2.53
N GLU A 94 -6.22 12.86 1.78
CA GLU A 94 -6.44 14.23 2.31
C GLU A 94 -7.58 14.35 3.35
N GLY A 95 -8.39 13.32 3.54
CA GLY A 95 -9.42 13.27 4.59
C GLY A 95 -10.83 13.71 4.17
N SER A 96 -11.04 14.12 2.92
CA SER A 96 -12.36 14.53 2.41
C SER A 96 -13.26 13.34 2.04
N LEU A 97 -12.65 12.24 1.59
CA LEU A 97 -13.34 11.02 1.15
C LEU A 97 -13.47 9.98 2.26
N TYR A 98 -12.41 9.79 3.04
CA TYR A 98 -12.26 8.83 4.14
C TYR A 98 -11.54 9.51 5.31
N PRO A 99 -11.40 8.89 6.50
CA PRO A 99 -10.60 9.46 7.56
C PRO A 99 -9.18 9.82 7.07
N PRO A 100 -8.58 10.92 7.55
CA PRO A 100 -7.23 11.33 7.15
C PRO A 100 -6.21 10.39 7.79
N PHE A 101 -5.99 9.21 7.20
CA PHE A 101 -5.21 8.11 7.80
C PHE A 101 -3.72 8.42 8.08
N LEU A 102 -3.21 9.53 7.53
CA LEU A 102 -1.89 10.06 7.84
C LEU A 102 -1.82 10.78 9.21
N GLU A 103 -2.98 11.13 9.78
CA GLU A 103 -3.11 11.84 11.05
C GLU A 103 -4.10 11.15 12.01
N PHE A 104 -4.90 10.22 11.50
CA PHE A 104 -5.90 9.46 12.25
C PHE A 104 -5.30 8.12 12.72
N PRO A 105 -5.63 7.63 13.93
CA PRO A 105 -6.46 8.26 14.97
C PRO A 105 -5.77 9.41 15.71
N SER A 106 -4.44 9.47 15.70
CA SER A 106 -3.67 10.64 16.14
C SER A 106 -2.35 10.77 15.37
N PRO A 107 -1.74 11.96 15.30
CA PRO A 107 -0.46 12.16 14.61
C PRO A 107 0.71 11.34 15.17
N GLU A 108 0.64 10.94 16.44
CA GLU A 108 1.68 10.12 17.08
C GLU A 108 1.57 8.63 16.72
N THR A 109 0.37 8.16 16.41
CA THR A 109 0.08 6.77 16.01
C THR A 109 -0.91 6.78 14.84
N PRO A 110 -0.50 7.28 13.65
CA PRO A 110 -1.38 7.29 12.49
C PRO A 110 -1.53 5.87 11.93
N ILE A 111 -2.55 5.65 11.10
CA ILE A 111 -2.72 4.36 10.41
C ILE A 111 -1.63 4.13 9.37
N TYR A 112 -1.27 5.17 8.61
CA TYR A 112 -0.20 5.09 7.61
C TYR A 112 0.93 6.08 7.90
N SER A 113 2.16 5.62 7.66
CA SER A 113 3.36 6.45 7.64
C SER A 113 4.02 6.38 6.27
N MET A 114 4.16 7.52 5.59
CA MET A 114 4.67 7.58 4.21
C MET A 114 6.20 7.61 4.21
N GLN A 115 6.82 6.67 3.51
CA GLN A 115 8.26 6.47 3.44
C GLN A 115 8.75 6.69 2.00
N GLU A 116 9.25 7.89 1.70
CA GLU A 116 9.81 8.21 0.39
C GLU A 116 11.05 7.35 0.09
N ILE A 117 11.10 6.77 -1.10
CA ILE A 117 12.25 6.01 -1.58
C ILE A 117 12.87 6.64 -2.83
N GLU A 118 14.19 6.54 -2.93
CA GLU A 118 14.95 6.98 -4.09
C GLU A 118 15.07 5.82 -5.10
N PRO A 119 14.70 6.03 -6.38
CA PRO A 119 14.90 5.01 -7.41
C PRO A 119 16.36 4.59 -7.53
N LEU A 120 16.58 3.31 -7.88
CA LEU A 120 17.89 2.66 -8.09
C LEU A 120 18.78 2.56 -6.84
N LYS A 121 18.30 3.02 -5.68
CA LYS A 121 18.96 2.90 -4.39
C LYS A 121 18.34 1.76 -3.60
N ASP A 122 19.19 1.00 -2.91
CA ASP A 122 18.72 -0.02 -1.98
C ASP A 122 18.12 0.65 -0.74
N PHE A 123 16.99 0.14 -0.28
CA PHE A 123 16.36 0.53 0.98
C PHE A 123 15.92 -0.72 1.74
N GLN A 124 15.75 -0.57 3.06
CA GLN A 124 15.27 -1.66 3.92
C GLN A 124 13.77 -1.51 4.15
N VAL A 125 13.05 -2.62 4.05
CA VAL A 125 11.66 -2.76 4.48
C VAL A 125 11.57 -4.06 5.26
N LEU A 126 11.26 -3.98 6.55
CA LEU A 126 11.32 -5.15 7.44
C LEU A 126 12.69 -5.84 7.30
N ASP A 127 12.72 -7.14 7.00
CA ASP A 127 13.94 -7.94 6.79
C ASP A 127 14.39 -8.01 5.31
N TYR A 128 13.81 -7.18 4.43
CA TYR A 128 14.10 -7.18 2.99
C TYR A 128 14.93 -5.98 2.57
N THR A 129 15.89 -6.24 1.68
CA THR A 129 16.54 -5.20 0.87
C THR A 129 15.82 -5.08 -0.47
N VAL A 130 15.27 -3.91 -0.74
CA VAL A 130 14.46 -3.62 -1.92
C VAL A 130 15.12 -2.52 -2.76
N LYS A 131 14.92 -2.56 -4.08
CA LYS A 131 15.33 -1.52 -5.01
C LYS A 131 14.19 -1.22 -5.98
N ALA A 132 13.69 0.02 -5.93
CA ALA A 132 12.75 0.50 -6.94
C ALA A 132 13.49 0.78 -8.25
N VAL A 133 12.95 0.33 -9.37
CA VAL A 133 13.56 0.45 -10.70
C VAL A 133 12.57 1.16 -11.63
N PRO A 134 12.88 2.38 -12.10
CA PRO A 134 11.97 3.12 -12.96
C PRO A 134 11.61 2.34 -14.22
N VAL A 135 10.32 2.35 -14.55
CA VAL A 135 9.79 1.69 -15.75
C VAL A 135 9.00 2.68 -16.63
N PRO A 136 8.94 2.48 -17.97
CA PRO A 136 8.09 3.27 -18.82
C PRO A 136 6.60 3.04 -18.50
N HIS A 137 5.91 4.09 -18.07
CA HIS A 137 4.47 4.10 -17.79
C HIS A 137 3.87 5.50 -17.99
N ALA A 138 2.54 5.61 -18.04
CA ALA A 138 1.85 6.88 -18.23
C ALA A 138 1.98 7.86 -17.04
N MET A 139 2.27 7.32 -15.85
CA MET A 139 2.59 8.02 -14.62
C MET A 139 3.96 7.55 -14.12
N PRO A 140 4.67 8.32 -13.28
CA PRO A 140 5.87 7.84 -12.60
C PRO A 140 5.61 6.49 -11.91
N ALA A 141 6.46 5.50 -12.21
CA ALA A 141 6.37 4.13 -11.69
C ALA A 141 7.77 3.54 -11.50
N ALA A 142 7.99 2.84 -10.38
CA ALA A 142 9.27 2.23 -10.04
C ALA A 142 9.15 1.07 -9.04
#